data_AF-A0A1M6HHE9-F1
#
_entry.id   AF-A0A1M6HHE9-F1
#
_cell.length_a   1.000
_cell.length_b   1.000
_cell.length_c   1.000
_cell.angle_alpha   90.00
_cell.angle_beta   90.00
_cell.angle_gamma   90.00
#
_symmetry.space_group_name_H-M   'P 1'
#
loop_
_entity.id
_entity.type
_entity.pdbx_description
1 polymer ?
#
loop_
_entity_poly.entity_id
_entity_poly.type
_entity_poly.pdbx_seq_one_letter_code
_entity_poly.pdbx_strand_id
1 'polypeptide(L)'
;MTELKLYKSNSKGLKILALCLPFVLIGFWMISEKQNGTFDYYMGWFITSFFGLGIPISIFTLFDNRPQIIINENGIWDRTTKQTEIKWEQIKESYLIDIYNQKFISIVVDETFVFKKNTFSKLNKLNKYIGAQELNLNLSQIKIDENKLTDFINTIRISEKSIRNNQIQNFNSSLTLNPVSNSQKYFTYLLILICMLVASLSNFYAFWVIMITMRIGGLIAKWYRGTDNNSNLRKYAERLAYLGFTNMVLIVLIFKTYDYATNKIGIKLTNKIETYKTEFGNYPNEIKTISENLNFNPIEKYIVSKIVYKKTEKEYILELKFLNHNLKEFDTELNEWN
;
A
#
# COMPACT_ATOMS: atom_id res chain seq x y z
N MET A 1 -14.85 15.62 34.17
CA MET A 1 -15.84 15.05 33.24
C MET A 1 -15.17 13.90 32.52
N THR A 2 -15.77 12.71 32.53
CA THR A 2 -15.18 11.55 31.84
C THR A 2 -15.51 11.64 30.36
N GLU A 3 -14.49 11.52 29.50
CA GLU A 3 -14.66 11.52 28.05
C GLU A 3 -14.10 10.22 27.45
N LEU A 4 -14.93 9.51 26.69
CA LEU A 4 -14.46 8.45 25.81
C LEU A 4 -14.10 9.08 24.45
N LYS A 5 -12.83 9.01 24.10
CA LYS A 5 -12.29 9.54 22.84
C LYS A 5 -11.98 8.40 21.90
N LEU A 6 -12.68 8.37 20.77
CA LEU A 6 -12.45 7.40 19.71
C LEU A 6 -11.61 8.04 18.60
N TYR A 7 -10.43 7.48 18.39
CA TYR A 7 -9.45 7.98 17.42
C TYR A 7 -9.55 7.24 16.10
N LYS A 8 -9.21 7.97 15.04
CA LYS A 8 -9.00 7.40 13.72
C LYS A 8 -7.77 6.49 13.73
N SER A 9 -7.83 5.41 12.97
CA SER A 9 -6.73 4.50 12.74
C SER A 9 -5.73 5.10 11.75
N ASN A 10 -4.46 5.14 12.17
CA ASN A 10 -3.33 5.59 11.34
C ASN A 10 -3.03 4.63 10.17
N SER A 11 -3.68 3.47 10.10
CA SER A 11 -3.48 2.46 9.05
C SER A 11 -3.72 3.01 7.64
N LYS A 12 -4.68 3.94 7.46
CA LYS A 12 -4.93 4.55 6.14
C LYS A 12 -3.74 5.38 5.66
N GLY A 13 -3.16 6.21 6.53
CA GLY A 13 -1.97 6.98 6.22
C GLY A 13 -0.79 6.08 5.84
N LEU A 14 -0.58 5.02 6.63
CA LEU A 14 0.50 4.06 6.37
C LEU A 14 0.32 3.33 5.02
N LYS A 15 -0.92 2.94 4.66
CA LYS A 15 -1.24 2.31 3.37
C LYS A 15 -0.99 3.23 2.19
N ILE A 16 -1.37 4.51 2.29
CA ILE A 16 -1.13 5.52 1.25
C ILE A 16 0.38 5.72 1.08
N LEU A 17 1.13 5.85 2.18
CA LEU A 17 2.58 6.01 2.15
C LEU A 17 3.25 4.79 1.50
N ALA A 18 2.89 3.58 1.93
CA ALA A 18 3.42 2.34 1.36
C ALA A 18 3.11 2.18 -0.13
N LEU A 19 1.96 2.69 -0.59
CA LEU A 19 1.61 2.68 -2.01
C LEU A 19 2.42 3.71 -2.80
N CYS A 20 2.54 4.95 -2.31
CA CYS A 20 3.17 6.05 -3.04
C CYS A 20 4.69 5.93 -3.12
N LEU A 21 5.34 5.44 -2.05
CA LEU A 21 6.79 5.47 -1.91
C LEU A 21 7.53 4.69 -3.01
N PRO A 22 7.12 3.46 -3.41
CA PRO A 22 7.74 2.76 -4.54
C PRO A 22 7.63 3.52 -5.87
N PHE A 23 6.46 4.12 -6.16
CA PHE A 23 6.29 4.87 -7.41
C PHE A 23 7.13 6.13 -7.45
N VAL A 24 7.27 6.83 -6.31
CA VAL A 24 8.16 8.00 -6.23
C VAL A 24 9.61 7.60 -6.47
N LEU A 25 10.07 6.49 -5.88
CA LEU A 25 11.43 5.98 -6.13
C LEU A 25 11.64 5.60 -7.60
N ILE A 26 10.67 4.93 -8.23
CA ILE A 26 10.71 4.60 -9.67
C ILE A 26 10.77 5.88 -10.51
N GLY A 27 9.95 6.87 -10.19
CA GLY A 27 9.92 8.14 -10.93
C GLY A 27 11.25 8.90 -10.81
N PHE A 28 11.84 8.97 -9.61
CA PHE A 28 13.17 9.56 -9.40
C PHE A 28 14.26 8.83 -10.17
N TRP A 29 14.21 7.49 -10.19
CA TRP A 29 15.14 6.68 -10.96
C TRP A 29 15.02 6.94 -12.47
N MET A 30 13.79 7.00 -13.01
CA MET A 30 13.54 7.34 -14.41
C MET A 30 14.07 8.73 -14.79
N ILE A 31 13.90 9.73 -13.92
CA ILE A 31 14.43 11.09 -14.13
C ILE A 31 15.96 11.10 -14.14
N SER A 32 16.59 10.28 -13.31
CA SER A 32 18.04 10.32 -13.07
C SER A 32 18.83 9.58 -14.16
N GLU A 33 18.25 8.55 -14.76
CA GLU A 33 18.95 7.68 -15.71
C GLU A 33 18.62 7.99 -17.18
N LYS A 34 17.43 8.53 -17.46
CA LYS A 34 16.98 8.76 -18.83
C LYS A 34 17.32 10.16 -19.30
N GLN A 35 17.75 10.25 -20.56
CA GLN A 35 18.10 11.52 -21.19
C GLN A 35 16.88 12.46 -21.25
N ASN A 36 17.14 13.74 -21.00
CA ASN A 36 16.14 14.81 -21.14
C ASN A 36 15.50 14.77 -22.53
N GLY A 37 14.16 14.79 -22.56
CA GLY A 37 13.38 14.77 -23.80
C GLY A 37 12.84 13.39 -24.20
N THR A 38 13.24 12.32 -23.52
CA THR A 38 12.65 10.99 -23.72
C THR A 38 11.27 10.87 -23.06
N PHE A 39 10.39 10.03 -23.61
CA PHE A 39 9.08 9.75 -23.01
C PHE A 39 9.21 9.27 -21.55
N ASP A 40 10.19 8.40 -21.29
CA ASP A 40 10.46 7.88 -19.95
C ASP A 40 10.86 9.00 -18.96
N TYR A 41 11.65 9.98 -19.41
CA TYR A 41 12.02 11.12 -18.56
C TYR A 41 10.79 11.95 -18.14
N TYR A 42 9.90 12.28 -19.09
CA TYR A 42 8.65 12.99 -18.77
C TYR A 42 7.72 12.16 -17.90
N MET A 43 7.66 10.86 -18.13
CA MET A 43 6.86 9.95 -17.34
C MET A 43 7.39 9.83 -15.91
N GLY A 44 8.71 9.88 -15.72
CA GLY A 44 9.34 9.95 -14.40
C GLY A 44 8.89 11.18 -13.61
N TRP A 45 8.86 12.37 -14.24
CA TRP A 45 8.33 13.59 -13.62
C TRP A 45 6.84 13.49 -13.27
N PHE A 46 6.03 12.94 -14.17
CA PHE A 46 4.61 12.74 -13.92
C PHE A 46 4.37 11.81 -12.73
N ILE A 47 5.02 10.65 -12.70
CA ILE A 47 4.90 9.65 -11.62
C ILE A 47 5.36 10.27 -10.29
N THR A 48 6.56 10.88 -10.27
CA THR A 48 7.10 11.51 -9.06
C THR A 48 6.18 12.62 -8.54
N SER A 49 5.64 13.46 -9.42
CA SER A 49 4.75 14.55 -9.01
C SER A 49 3.41 14.03 -8.49
N PHE A 50 2.79 13.09 -9.22
CA PHE A 50 1.48 12.56 -8.87
C PHE A 50 1.50 11.74 -7.57
N PHE A 51 2.43 10.79 -7.45
CA PHE A 51 2.56 9.97 -6.25
C PHE A 51 3.27 10.72 -5.12
N GLY A 52 4.10 11.71 -5.43
CA GLY A 52 4.76 12.60 -4.48
C GLY A 52 3.77 13.39 -3.64
N LEU A 53 2.65 13.84 -4.22
CA LEU A 53 1.55 14.49 -3.47
C LEU A 53 0.88 13.55 -2.45
N GLY A 54 0.96 12.24 -2.64
CA GLY A 54 0.46 11.26 -1.68
C GLY A 54 1.28 11.21 -0.39
N ILE A 55 2.57 11.56 -0.43
CA ILE A 55 3.45 11.58 0.73
C ILE A 55 3.00 12.61 1.78
N PRO A 56 2.85 13.92 1.48
CA PRO A 56 2.37 14.88 2.47
C PRO A 56 0.97 14.52 2.97
N ILE A 57 0.05 14.07 2.11
CA ILE A 57 -1.29 13.61 2.52
C ILE A 57 -1.19 12.45 3.53
N SER A 58 -0.29 11.50 3.29
CA SER A 58 -0.07 10.37 4.19
C SER A 58 0.51 10.80 5.53
N ILE A 59 1.48 11.72 5.54
CA ILE A 59 2.06 12.34 6.73
C ILE A 59 0.98 13.06 7.53
N PHE A 60 0.20 13.95 6.90
CA PHE A 60 -0.91 14.63 7.57
C PHE A 60 -1.92 13.65 8.17
N THR A 61 -2.19 12.53 7.49
CA THR A 61 -3.12 11.51 7.99
C THR A 61 -2.53 10.69 9.14
N LEU A 62 -1.21 10.45 9.14
CA LEU A 62 -0.50 9.72 10.19
C LEU A 62 -0.38 10.54 11.49
N PHE A 63 -0.21 11.85 11.37
CA PHE A 63 -0.09 12.77 12.51
C PHE A 63 -1.42 13.38 12.96
N ASP A 64 -2.54 13.09 12.28
CA ASP A 64 -3.88 13.52 12.71
C ASP A 64 -4.38 12.70 13.92
N ASN A 65 -3.86 13.01 15.10
CA ASN A 65 -4.25 12.39 16.38
C ASN A 65 -5.50 13.03 17.00
N ARG A 66 -6.27 13.81 16.24
CA ARG A 66 -7.50 14.42 16.75
C ARG A 66 -8.59 13.35 16.90
N PRO A 67 -9.35 13.35 18.02
CA PRO A 67 -10.44 12.40 18.20
C PRO A 67 -11.49 12.61 17.09
N GLN A 68 -12.01 11.50 16.57
CA GLN A 68 -13.08 11.55 15.59
C GLN A 68 -14.44 11.66 16.29
N ILE A 69 -14.67 10.81 17.30
CA ILE A 69 -15.89 10.79 18.09
C ILE A 69 -15.50 11.01 19.55
N ILE A 70 -16.23 11.91 20.22
CA ILE A 70 -16.13 12.16 21.66
C ILE A 70 -17.49 11.82 22.27
N ILE A 71 -17.49 10.97 23.28
CA ILE A 71 -18.68 10.59 24.04
C ILE A 71 -18.47 11.01 25.49
N ASN A 72 -19.40 11.79 26.03
CA ASN A 72 -19.33 12.32 27.39
C ASN A 72 -20.70 12.20 28.09
N GLU A 73 -20.85 12.74 29.31
CA GLU A 73 -22.11 12.66 30.08
C GLU A 73 -23.29 13.44 29.48
N ASN A 74 -23.03 14.41 28.60
CA ASN A 74 -24.02 15.29 27.97
C ASN A 74 -24.47 14.73 26.61
N GLY A 75 -23.58 14.12 25.84
CA GLY A 75 -23.92 13.61 24.52
C GLY A 75 -22.78 12.99 23.73
N ILE A 76 -23.00 12.94 22.41
CA ILE A 76 -22.05 12.46 21.40
C ILE A 76 -21.69 13.61 20.46
N TRP A 77 -20.40 13.80 20.23
CA TRP A 77 -19.88 14.69 19.21
C TRP A 77 -19.04 13.93 18.19
N ASP A 78 -19.28 14.17 16.90
CA ASP A 78 -18.51 13.61 15.80
C ASP A 78 -17.98 14.73 14.89
N ARG A 79 -16.66 14.74 14.72
CA ARG A 79 -15.95 15.70 13.86
C ARG A 79 -16.38 15.60 12.39
N THR A 80 -16.80 14.43 11.92
CA THR A 80 -17.10 14.15 10.51
C THR A 80 -18.50 14.60 10.08
N THR A 81 -19.46 14.61 11.00
CA THR A 81 -20.84 15.04 10.72
C THR A 81 -20.94 16.55 10.56
N LYS A 82 -19.97 17.31 11.12
CA LYS A 82 -19.96 18.79 11.20
C LYS A 82 -21.18 19.37 11.92
N GLN A 83 -21.86 18.55 12.72
CA GLN A 83 -23.00 18.95 13.52
C GLN A 83 -22.56 19.42 14.91
N THR A 84 -23.48 20.00 15.68
CA THR A 84 -23.25 20.21 17.12
C THR A 84 -23.27 18.88 17.86
N GLU A 85 -22.82 18.90 19.11
CA GLU A 85 -23.00 17.77 20.03
C GLU A 85 -24.48 17.37 20.07
N ILE A 86 -24.74 16.08 19.92
CA ILE A 86 -26.06 15.46 19.99
C ILE A 86 -26.26 15.06 21.44
N LYS A 87 -27.16 15.73 22.15
CA LYS A 87 -27.40 15.42 23.57
C LYS A 87 -28.09 14.07 23.70
N TRP A 88 -27.82 13.35 24.78
CA TRP A 88 -28.44 12.04 25.03
C TRP A 88 -29.96 12.09 25.03
N GLU A 89 -30.54 13.16 25.56
CA GLU A 89 -31.98 13.35 25.65
C GLU A 89 -32.65 13.49 24.27
N GLN A 90 -31.88 13.87 23.25
CA GLN A 90 -32.36 14.07 21.88
C GLN A 90 -32.26 12.80 21.04
N ILE A 91 -31.55 11.76 21.52
CA ILE A 91 -31.34 10.51 20.79
C ILE A 91 -32.51 9.58 21.05
N LYS A 92 -33.35 9.38 20.03
CA LYS A 92 -34.44 8.42 20.08
C LYS A 92 -33.93 7.01 20.03
N GLU A 93 -33.01 6.68 19.12
CA GLU A 93 -32.37 5.37 18.98
C GLU A 93 -31.13 5.40 18.11
N SER A 94 -30.34 4.33 18.17
CA SER A 94 -29.21 4.11 17.28
C SER A 94 -29.17 2.67 16.76
N TYR A 95 -28.77 2.51 15.51
CA TYR A 95 -28.61 1.19 14.90
C TYR A 95 -27.45 1.18 13.91
N LEU A 96 -26.90 -0.01 13.67
CA LEU A 96 -25.81 -0.21 12.73
C LEU A 96 -26.35 -0.28 11.31
N ILE A 97 -25.70 0.43 10.39
CA ILE A 97 -25.94 0.33 8.95
C ILE A 97 -24.62 0.11 8.20
N ASP A 98 -24.68 -0.65 7.11
CA ASP A 98 -23.54 -0.88 6.22
C ASP A 98 -23.85 -0.29 4.84
N ILE A 99 -23.05 0.70 4.43
CA ILE A 99 -23.20 1.36 3.14
C ILE A 99 -21.87 1.21 2.40
N TYR A 100 -21.86 0.48 1.28
CA TYR A 100 -20.63 0.21 0.50
C TYR A 100 -19.47 -0.38 1.32
N ASN A 101 -19.75 -1.33 2.22
CA ASN A 101 -18.74 -1.98 3.08
C ASN A 101 -18.05 -0.97 4.02
N GLN A 102 -18.76 0.12 4.33
CA GLN A 102 -18.42 1.09 5.36
C GLN A 102 -19.50 1.00 6.44
N LYS A 103 -19.06 0.78 7.67
CA LYS A 103 -19.95 0.68 8.83
C LYS A 103 -20.24 2.07 9.37
N PHE A 104 -21.52 2.32 9.65
CA PHE A 104 -22.00 3.53 10.28
C PHE A 104 -22.95 3.19 11.43
N ILE A 105 -22.94 4.01 12.48
CA ILE A 105 -24.04 4.04 13.44
C ILE A 105 -24.97 5.16 13.02
N SER A 106 -26.18 4.81 12.61
CA SER A 106 -27.22 5.77 12.32
C SER A 106 -27.87 6.20 13.63
N ILE A 107 -27.95 7.50 13.87
CA ILE A 107 -28.59 8.08 15.06
C ILE A 107 -29.92 8.69 14.63
N VAL A 108 -30.99 8.18 15.22
CA VAL A 108 -32.33 8.78 15.11
C VAL A 108 -32.47 9.80 16.22
N VAL A 109 -32.69 11.05 15.86
CA VAL A 109 -32.91 12.16 16.80
C VAL A 109 -34.36 12.60 16.81
N ASP A 110 -34.77 13.24 17.90
CA ASP A 110 -36.06 13.91 17.99
C ASP A 110 -36.07 15.27 17.26
N GLU A 111 -37.24 15.89 17.24
CA GLU A 111 -37.48 17.17 16.55
C GLU A 111 -36.80 18.36 17.23
N THR A 112 -36.28 18.19 18.45
CA THR A 112 -35.57 19.27 19.17
C THR A 112 -34.15 19.45 18.66
N PHE A 113 -33.61 18.48 17.91
CA PHE A 113 -32.28 18.58 17.33
C PHE A 113 -32.28 19.45 16.06
N VAL A 114 -31.61 20.59 16.12
CA VAL A 114 -31.48 21.51 14.99
C VAL A 114 -30.25 21.13 14.16
N PHE A 115 -30.49 20.62 12.96
CA PHE A 115 -29.45 20.34 11.99
C PHE A 115 -28.76 21.62 11.51
N LYS A 116 -27.43 21.67 11.59
CA LYS A 116 -26.65 22.68 10.87
C LYS A 116 -26.82 22.44 9.37
N LYS A 117 -27.27 23.48 8.68
CA LYS A 117 -27.55 23.48 7.24
C LYS A 117 -26.30 23.03 6.47
N ASN A 118 -26.37 21.85 5.86
CA ASN A 118 -25.28 21.29 5.08
C ASN A 118 -25.38 21.81 3.64
N THR A 119 -24.26 22.20 3.02
CA THR A 119 -24.18 22.76 1.66
C THR A 119 -24.72 21.82 0.56
N PHE A 120 -25.01 20.55 0.90
CA PHE A 120 -25.45 19.48 -0.01
C PHE A 120 -26.84 18.91 0.35
N SER A 121 -27.84 19.76 0.64
CA SER A 121 -29.20 19.32 0.99
C SER A 121 -29.87 18.37 -0.03
N LYS A 122 -29.44 18.40 -1.31
CA LYS A 122 -29.92 17.49 -2.36
C LYS A 122 -29.54 16.03 -2.10
N LEU A 123 -28.45 15.75 -1.38
CA LEU A 123 -28.00 14.39 -1.05
C LEU A 123 -28.80 13.77 0.10
N ASN A 124 -29.46 14.58 0.95
CA ASN A 124 -30.28 14.07 2.05
C ASN A 124 -31.46 13.22 1.55
N LYS A 125 -31.98 13.51 0.34
CA LYS A 125 -33.02 12.69 -0.30
C LYS A 125 -32.50 11.31 -0.68
N LEU A 126 -31.23 11.18 -1.08
CA LEU A 126 -30.62 9.89 -1.45
C LEU A 126 -30.28 9.04 -0.21
N ASN A 127 -29.92 9.66 0.91
CA ASN A 127 -29.65 8.95 2.16
C ASN A 127 -30.89 8.19 2.67
N LYS A 128 -32.09 8.80 2.57
CA LYS A 128 -33.35 8.16 2.96
C LYS A 128 -33.67 6.88 2.17
N TYR A 129 -33.29 6.82 0.89
CA TYR A 129 -33.51 5.62 0.06
C TYR A 129 -32.62 4.42 0.44
N ILE A 130 -31.50 4.67 1.13
CA ILE A 130 -30.55 3.63 1.55
C ILE A 130 -30.77 3.26 3.03
N GLY A 131 -31.81 3.80 3.68
CA GLY A 131 -32.08 3.61 5.11
C GLY A 131 -31.15 4.40 6.04
N ALA A 132 -30.34 5.31 5.49
CA ALA A 132 -29.42 6.13 6.27
C ALA A 132 -30.15 7.40 6.78
N GLN A 133 -30.06 7.66 8.09
CA GLN A 133 -30.59 8.89 8.68
C GLN A 133 -29.72 10.10 8.36
N GLU A 134 -30.17 11.28 8.75
CA GLU A 134 -29.41 12.53 8.53
C GLU A 134 -28.15 12.61 9.44
N LEU A 135 -28.07 11.81 10.51
CA LEU A 135 -26.90 11.64 11.37
C LEU A 135 -26.36 10.22 11.28
N ASN A 136 -25.17 10.08 10.71
CA ASN A 136 -24.46 8.79 10.64
C ASN A 136 -23.03 8.97 11.16
N LEU A 137 -22.69 8.26 12.23
CA LEU A 137 -21.35 8.19 12.76
C LEU A 137 -20.52 7.22 11.93
N ASN A 138 -19.45 7.67 11.29
CA ASN A 138 -18.62 6.79 10.45
C ASN A 138 -17.64 5.98 11.30
N LEU A 139 -17.82 4.66 11.38
CA LEU A 139 -16.95 3.77 12.14
C LEU A 139 -15.80 3.16 11.32
N SER A 140 -15.80 3.34 10.00
CA SER A 140 -14.85 2.68 9.08
C SER A 140 -13.37 2.99 9.33
N GLN A 141 -13.09 3.99 10.17
CA GLN A 141 -11.74 4.42 10.50
C GLN A 141 -11.45 4.29 11.99
N ILE A 142 -12.38 3.80 12.81
CA ILE A 142 -12.23 3.70 14.27
C ILE A 142 -12.02 2.23 14.61
N LYS A 143 -11.06 1.93 15.49
CA LYS A 143 -10.79 0.55 15.93
C LYS A 143 -11.68 0.22 17.13
N ILE A 144 -12.93 -0.12 16.88
CA ILE A 144 -13.91 -0.49 17.92
C ILE A 144 -14.88 -1.55 17.35
N ASP A 145 -15.39 -2.41 18.24
CA ASP A 145 -16.48 -3.33 17.90
C ASP A 145 -17.76 -2.52 17.69
N GLU A 146 -18.29 -2.55 16.47
CA GLU A 146 -19.39 -1.69 16.04
C GLU A 146 -20.70 -2.04 16.74
N ASN A 147 -20.93 -3.33 17.04
CA ASN A 147 -22.11 -3.78 17.75
C ASN A 147 -22.05 -3.34 19.21
N LYS A 148 -20.91 -3.58 19.88
CA LYS A 148 -20.73 -3.16 21.27
C LYS A 148 -20.88 -1.64 21.45
N LEU A 149 -20.38 -0.85 20.51
CA LEU A 149 -20.55 0.60 20.56
C LEU A 149 -22.01 1.03 20.37
N THR A 150 -22.74 0.36 19.46
CA THR A 150 -24.17 0.63 19.24
C THR A 150 -25.00 0.28 20.47
N ASP A 151 -24.75 -0.88 21.07
CA ASP A 151 -25.43 -1.33 22.30
C ASP A 151 -25.12 -0.38 23.47
N PHE A 152 -23.87 0.06 23.58
CA PHE A 152 -23.47 1.05 24.56
C PHE A 152 -24.22 2.37 24.40
N ILE A 153 -24.31 2.91 23.16
CA ILE A 153 -25.06 4.14 22.86
C ILE A 153 -26.55 3.99 23.22
N ASN A 154 -27.17 2.85 22.88
CA ASN A 154 -28.57 2.59 23.21
C ASN A 154 -28.81 2.42 24.71
N THR A 155 -27.82 1.98 25.48
CA THR A 155 -27.89 1.82 26.93
C THR A 155 -27.69 3.15 27.65
N ILE A 156 -26.70 3.94 27.24
CA ILE A 156 -26.38 5.21 27.92
C ILE A 156 -27.44 6.29 27.65
N ARG A 157 -28.12 6.27 26.49
CA ARG A 157 -29.20 7.24 26.16
C ARG A 157 -30.32 7.24 27.21
N ILE A 158 -30.70 6.05 27.70
CA ILE A 158 -31.78 5.86 28.68
C ILE A 158 -31.31 6.00 30.13
N SER A 159 -30.00 6.12 30.35
CA SER A 159 -29.41 6.16 31.68
C SER A 159 -29.43 7.58 32.25
N GLU A 160 -29.61 7.67 33.57
CA GLU A 160 -29.55 8.94 34.29
C GLU A 160 -28.15 9.56 34.22
N LYS A 161 -28.10 10.90 34.19
CA LYS A 161 -26.84 11.67 34.06
C LYS A 161 -25.80 11.30 35.12
N SER A 162 -26.23 10.99 36.34
CA SER A 162 -25.37 10.55 37.46
C SER A 162 -24.62 9.24 37.19
N ILE A 163 -25.21 8.33 36.42
CA ILE A 163 -24.67 6.99 36.14
C ILE A 163 -23.82 6.96 34.86
N ARG A 164 -24.08 7.86 33.91
CA ARG A 164 -23.41 7.92 32.60
C ARG A 164 -21.89 7.94 32.71
N ASN A 165 -21.33 8.71 33.65
CA ASN A 165 -19.88 8.78 33.84
C ASN A 165 -19.25 7.42 34.17
N ASN A 166 -19.89 6.63 35.05
CA ASN A 166 -19.41 5.31 35.41
C ASN A 166 -19.52 4.33 34.23
N GLN A 167 -20.62 4.40 33.46
CA GLN A 167 -20.78 3.59 32.26
C GLN A 167 -19.71 3.90 31.20
N ILE A 168 -19.37 5.18 30.99
CA ILE A 168 -18.30 5.61 30.08
C ILE A 168 -16.95 5.08 30.54
N GLN A 169 -16.63 5.16 31.85
CA GLN A 169 -15.37 4.64 32.39
C GLN A 169 -15.25 3.11 32.24
N ASN A 170 -16.32 2.39 32.56
CA ASN A 170 -16.37 0.93 32.44
C ASN A 170 -16.24 0.48 30.99
N PHE A 171 -16.90 1.16 30.06
CA PHE A 171 -16.76 0.87 28.64
C PHE A 171 -15.33 1.15 28.15
N ASN A 172 -14.75 2.31 28.52
CA ASN A 172 -13.39 2.68 28.11
C ASN A 172 -12.34 1.68 28.62
N SER A 173 -12.45 1.23 29.88
CA SER A 173 -11.55 0.21 30.43
C SER A 173 -11.71 -1.16 29.76
N SER A 174 -12.91 -1.53 29.31
CA SER A 174 -13.12 -2.77 28.54
C SER A 174 -12.47 -2.74 27.15
N LEU A 175 -12.29 -1.55 26.56
CA LEU A 175 -11.64 -1.37 25.26
C LEU A 175 -10.12 -1.51 25.36
N THR A 176 -9.50 -1.00 26.41
CA THR A 176 -8.04 -1.05 26.60
C THR A 176 -7.53 -2.48 26.82
N LEU A 177 -8.36 -3.37 27.37
CA LEU A 177 -8.03 -4.77 27.62
C LEU A 177 -8.06 -5.66 26.37
N ASN A 178 -8.64 -5.20 25.26
CA ASN A 178 -8.75 -5.96 24.01
C ASN A 178 -7.88 -5.36 22.87
N PRO A 179 -6.54 -5.29 22.99
CA PRO A 179 -5.71 -4.97 21.85
C PRO A 179 -5.64 -6.21 20.95
N VAL A 180 -6.69 -6.45 20.14
CA VAL A 180 -6.64 -7.47 19.09
C VAL A 180 -5.48 -7.12 18.15
N SER A 181 -4.43 -7.93 18.25
CA SER A 181 -3.16 -7.77 17.56
C SER A 181 -3.35 -8.18 16.10
N ASN A 182 -3.67 -7.20 15.25
CA ASN A 182 -3.81 -7.38 13.81
C ASN A 182 -2.44 -7.67 13.11
N SER A 183 -1.34 -7.76 13.87
CA SER A 183 0.04 -7.93 13.38
C SER A 183 0.26 -9.28 12.70
N GLN A 184 -0.34 -10.36 13.22
CA GLN A 184 -0.23 -11.71 12.66
C GLN A 184 -0.69 -11.77 11.21
N LYS A 185 -1.78 -11.08 10.86
CA LYS A 185 -2.30 -11.04 9.49
C LYS A 185 -1.30 -10.39 8.51
N TYR A 186 -0.64 -9.32 8.93
CA TYR A 186 0.37 -8.65 8.09
C TYR A 186 1.59 -9.55 7.85
N PHE A 187 2.03 -10.27 8.88
CA PHE A 187 3.12 -11.22 8.76
C PHE A 187 2.79 -12.35 7.78
N THR A 188 1.57 -12.91 7.84
CA THR A 188 1.11 -13.91 6.87
C THR A 188 1.12 -13.38 5.44
N TYR A 189 0.60 -12.17 5.20
CA TYR A 189 0.61 -11.59 3.85
C TYR A 189 2.03 -11.33 3.33
N LEU A 190 2.94 -10.90 4.20
CA LEU A 190 4.34 -10.71 3.84
C LEU A 190 4.98 -12.04 3.42
N LEU A 191 4.74 -13.12 4.19
CA LEU A 191 5.26 -14.45 3.86
C LEU A 191 4.70 -14.95 2.53
N ILE A 192 3.39 -14.80 2.29
CA ILE A 192 2.75 -15.16 1.02
C ILE A 192 3.39 -14.40 -0.14
N LEU A 193 3.62 -13.10 0.02
CA LEU A 193 4.23 -12.26 -1.00
C LEU A 193 5.67 -12.71 -1.32
N ILE A 194 6.47 -13.04 -0.30
CA ILE A 194 7.82 -13.58 -0.49
C ILE A 194 7.78 -14.91 -1.25
N CYS A 195 6.88 -15.83 -0.88
CA CYS A 195 6.71 -17.11 -1.57
C CYS A 195 6.30 -16.91 -3.04
N MET A 196 5.36 -15.99 -3.33
CA MET A 196 4.94 -15.66 -4.69
C MET A 196 6.10 -15.09 -5.52
N LEU A 197 6.94 -14.26 -4.91
CA LEU A 197 8.08 -13.63 -5.57
C LEU A 197 9.16 -14.66 -5.92
N VAL A 198 9.51 -15.53 -4.97
CA VAL A 198 10.43 -16.65 -5.21
C VAL A 198 9.90 -17.58 -6.31
N ALA A 199 8.62 -17.96 -6.24
CA ALA A 199 7.99 -18.79 -7.26
C ALA A 199 8.07 -18.14 -8.64
N SER A 200 7.79 -16.85 -8.73
CA SER A 200 7.80 -16.11 -10.00
C SER A 200 9.19 -15.98 -10.62
N LEU A 201 10.24 -15.82 -9.79
CA LEU A 201 11.62 -15.77 -10.26
C LEU A 201 12.16 -17.16 -10.63
N SER A 202 11.64 -18.22 -10.00
CA SER A 202 12.11 -19.59 -10.24
C SER A 202 11.64 -20.17 -11.57
N ASN A 203 10.43 -19.85 -12.02
CA ASN A 203 9.82 -20.48 -13.19
C ASN A 203 8.86 -19.52 -13.92
N PHE A 204 9.09 -19.35 -15.22
CA PHE A 204 8.23 -18.54 -16.09
C PHE A 204 6.77 -18.99 -16.08
N TYR A 205 6.51 -20.30 -16.00
CA TYR A 205 5.15 -20.83 -15.87
C TYR A 205 4.49 -20.40 -14.56
N ALA A 206 5.23 -20.39 -13.45
CA ALA A 206 4.70 -19.97 -12.15
C ALA A 206 4.34 -18.48 -12.16
N PHE A 207 5.16 -17.64 -12.80
CA PHE A 207 4.83 -16.23 -13.03
C PHE A 207 3.51 -16.07 -13.80
N TRP A 208 3.33 -16.76 -14.93
CA TRP A 208 2.10 -16.68 -15.71
C TRP A 208 0.86 -17.17 -14.95
N VAL A 209 0.99 -18.25 -14.18
CA VAL A 209 -0.10 -18.74 -13.33
C VAL A 209 -0.52 -17.67 -12.33
N ILE A 210 0.43 -17.00 -11.67
CA ILE A 210 0.14 -15.91 -10.74
C ILE A 210 -0.56 -14.74 -11.46
N MET A 211 -0.09 -14.35 -12.65
CA MET A 211 -0.68 -13.26 -13.43
C MET A 211 -2.11 -13.56 -13.90
N ILE A 212 -2.38 -14.79 -14.34
CA ILE A 212 -3.73 -15.24 -14.71
C ILE A 212 -4.64 -15.25 -13.47
N THR A 213 -4.17 -15.79 -12.36
CA THR A 213 -4.93 -15.86 -11.10
C THR A 213 -5.27 -14.46 -10.58
N MET A 214 -4.33 -13.52 -10.66
CA MET A 214 -4.54 -12.10 -10.35
C MET A 214 -5.65 -11.51 -11.22
N ARG A 215 -5.62 -11.74 -12.54
CA ARG A 215 -6.61 -11.21 -13.48
C ARG A 215 -8.01 -11.78 -13.20
N ILE A 216 -8.11 -13.08 -12.95
CA ILE A 216 -9.37 -13.74 -12.57
C ILE A 216 -9.90 -13.15 -11.25
N GLY A 217 -9.05 -12.99 -10.24
CA GLY A 217 -9.41 -12.36 -8.98
C GLY A 217 -9.94 -10.93 -9.15
N GLY A 218 -9.29 -10.13 -10.01
CA GLY A 218 -9.73 -8.77 -10.32
C GLY A 218 -11.10 -8.72 -11.00
N LEU A 219 -11.37 -9.66 -11.93
CA LEU A 219 -12.68 -9.76 -12.60
C LEU A 219 -13.79 -10.18 -11.63
N ILE A 220 -13.54 -11.19 -10.80
CA ILE A 220 -14.49 -11.64 -9.78
C ILE A 220 -14.79 -10.51 -8.79
N ALA A 221 -13.75 -9.83 -8.30
CA ALA A 221 -13.90 -8.69 -7.39
C ALA A 221 -14.76 -7.57 -8.02
N LYS A 222 -14.54 -7.27 -9.29
CA LYS A 222 -15.30 -6.25 -10.03
C LYS A 222 -16.76 -6.66 -10.24
N TRP A 223 -17.02 -7.93 -10.57
CA TRP A 223 -18.37 -8.45 -10.78
C TRP A 223 -19.23 -8.35 -9.52
N TYR A 224 -18.65 -8.70 -8.36
CA TYR A 224 -19.34 -8.60 -7.07
C TYR A 224 -19.49 -7.16 -6.55
N ARG A 225 -18.98 -6.14 -7.24
CA ARG A 225 -19.13 -4.73 -6.84
C ARG A 225 -20.57 -4.22 -7.00
N GLY A 226 -21.39 -4.87 -7.83
CA GLY A 226 -22.78 -4.51 -8.10
C GLY A 226 -23.83 -5.42 -7.43
N THR A 227 -23.41 -6.42 -6.65
CA THR A 227 -24.30 -7.38 -5.98
C THR A 227 -23.99 -7.43 -4.47
N ASP A 228 -24.88 -8.05 -3.69
CA ASP A 228 -24.90 -7.95 -2.22
C ASP A 228 -23.54 -8.19 -1.55
N ASN A 229 -23.16 -7.26 -0.67
CA ASN A 229 -21.78 -6.73 -0.58
C ASN A 229 -20.81 -7.55 0.30
N ASN A 230 -21.22 -8.74 0.76
CA ASN A 230 -20.54 -9.48 1.84
C ASN A 230 -20.10 -10.91 1.48
N SER A 231 -19.94 -11.24 0.19
CA SER A 231 -19.45 -12.56 -0.20
C SER A 231 -17.97 -12.73 0.20
N ASN A 232 -17.66 -13.84 0.90
CA ASN A 232 -16.27 -14.20 1.21
C ASN A 232 -15.43 -14.35 -0.07
N LEU A 233 -16.07 -14.80 -1.16
CA LEU A 233 -15.45 -14.90 -2.49
C LEU A 233 -14.90 -13.55 -2.97
N ARG A 234 -15.66 -12.45 -2.86
CA ARG A 234 -15.19 -11.10 -3.23
C ARG A 234 -13.96 -10.71 -2.43
N LYS A 235 -13.98 -10.92 -1.11
CA LYS A 235 -12.87 -10.55 -0.22
C LYS A 235 -11.58 -11.30 -0.58
N TYR A 236 -11.67 -12.60 -0.90
CA TYR A 236 -10.52 -13.37 -1.35
C TYR A 236 -10.05 -12.97 -2.75
N ALA A 237 -10.98 -12.72 -3.68
CA ALA A 237 -10.68 -12.28 -5.03
C ALA A 237 -9.97 -10.93 -5.06
N GLU A 238 -10.42 -9.95 -4.26
CA GLU A 238 -9.75 -8.66 -4.08
C GLU A 238 -8.33 -8.84 -3.54
N ARG A 239 -8.15 -9.67 -2.50
CA ARG A 239 -6.82 -9.93 -1.92
C ARG A 239 -5.87 -10.59 -2.93
N LEU A 240 -6.36 -11.56 -3.71
CA LEU A 240 -5.59 -12.20 -4.78
C LEU A 240 -5.16 -11.19 -5.85
N ALA A 241 -6.07 -10.30 -6.26
CA ALA A 241 -5.75 -9.25 -7.22
C ALA A 241 -4.67 -8.29 -6.69
N TYR A 242 -4.80 -7.84 -5.43
CA TYR A 242 -3.80 -6.97 -4.82
C TYR A 242 -2.43 -7.64 -4.64
N LEU A 243 -2.39 -8.87 -4.11
CA LEU A 243 -1.13 -9.61 -3.91
C LEU A 243 -0.44 -9.90 -5.25
N GLY A 244 -1.19 -10.33 -6.26
CA GLY A 244 -0.66 -10.56 -7.60
C GLY A 244 -0.10 -9.29 -8.24
N PHE A 245 -0.80 -8.16 -8.10
CA PHE A 245 -0.35 -6.88 -8.63
C PHE A 245 0.91 -6.40 -7.92
N THR A 246 0.95 -6.48 -6.58
CA THR A 246 2.15 -6.13 -5.81
C THR A 246 3.33 -7.01 -6.22
N ASN A 247 3.12 -8.32 -6.40
CA ASN A 247 4.15 -9.24 -6.89
C ASN A 247 4.66 -8.85 -8.29
N MET A 248 3.76 -8.51 -9.22
CA MET A 248 4.14 -8.04 -10.56
C MET A 248 5.04 -6.80 -10.49
N VAL A 249 4.64 -5.78 -9.69
CA VAL A 249 5.43 -4.54 -9.53
C VAL A 249 6.81 -4.84 -8.94
N LEU A 250 6.88 -5.70 -7.91
CA LEU A 250 8.15 -6.10 -7.31
C LEU A 250 9.06 -6.84 -8.29
N ILE A 251 8.51 -7.72 -9.13
CA ILE A 251 9.29 -8.43 -10.14
C ILE A 251 9.86 -7.45 -11.16
N VAL A 252 9.05 -6.53 -11.68
CA VAL A 252 9.51 -5.51 -12.63
C VAL A 252 10.63 -4.66 -12.01
N LEU A 253 10.48 -4.26 -10.75
CA LEU A 253 11.51 -3.55 -10.00
C LEU A 253 12.80 -4.37 -9.88
N ILE A 254 12.71 -5.66 -9.56
CA ILE A 254 13.87 -6.57 -9.46
C ILE A 254 14.58 -6.67 -10.81
N PHE A 255 13.85 -6.89 -11.91
CA PHE A 255 14.43 -6.94 -13.25
C PHE A 255 15.15 -5.64 -13.60
N LYS A 256 14.50 -4.48 -13.42
CA LYS A 256 15.12 -3.18 -13.72
C LYS A 256 16.35 -2.90 -12.87
N THR A 257 16.31 -3.23 -11.58
CA THR A 257 17.45 -3.05 -10.67
C THR A 257 18.60 -3.98 -11.05
N TYR A 258 18.28 -5.22 -11.44
CA TYR A 258 19.26 -6.19 -11.90
C TYR A 258 19.92 -5.73 -13.20
N ASP A 259 19.13 -5.33 -14.21
CA ASP A 259 19.62 -4.82 -15.50
C ASP A 259 20.58 -3.63 -15.29
N TYR A 260 20.18 -2.66 -14.46
CA TYR A 260 21.01 -1.51 -14.11
C TYR A 260 22.35 -1.92 -13.48
N ALA A 261 22.30 -2.82 -12.49
CA ALA A 261 23.49 -3.31 -11.82
C ALA A 261 24.41 -4.07 -12.78
N THR A 262 23.85 -4.93 -13.63
CA THR A 262 24.61 -5.70 -14.63
C THR A 262 25.23 -4.81 -15.70
N ASN A 263 24.51 -3.80 -16.20
CA ASN A 263 25.06 -2.85 -17.19
C ASN A 263 26.25 -2.09 -16.59
N LYS A 264 26.09 -1.57 -15.36
CA LYS A 264 27.17 -0.87 -14.64
C LYS A 264 28.41 -1.76 -14.43
N ILE A 265 28.21 -3.05 -14.14
CA ILE A 265 29.30 -4.02 -14.02
C ILE A 265 29.96 -4.27 -15.39
N GLY A 266 29.17 -4.47 -16.45
CA GLY A 266 29.66 -4.66 -17.82
C GLY A 266 30.56 -3.51 -18.26
N ILE A 267 30.10 -2.26 -18.11
CA ILE A 267 30.87 -1.05 -18.43
C ILE A 267 32.21 -1.03 -17.68
N LYS A 268 32.20 -1.30 -16.37
CA LYS A 268 33.42 -1.30 -15.55
C LYS A 268 34.41 -2.38 -16.00
N LEU A 269 33.91 -3.58 -16.34
CA LEU A 269 34.74 -4.69 -16.79
C LEU A 269 35.32 -4.39 -18.17
N THR A 270 34.50 -3.98 -19.13
CA THR A 270 34.90 -3.58 -20.49
C THR A 270 35.99 -2.50 -20.45
N ASN A 271 35.78 -1.41 -19.70
CA ASN A 271 36.79 -0.34 -19.59
C ASN A 271 38.14 -0.86 -19.08
N LYS A 272 38.12 -1.79 -18.11
CA LYS A 272 39.35 -2.35 -17.55
C LYS A 272 40.01 -3.38 -18.47
N ILE A 273 39.23 -4.17 -19.21
CA ILE A 273 39.72 -5.09 -20.25
C ILE A 273 40.42 -4.30 -21.36
N GLU A 274 39.81 -3.21 -21.82
CA GLU A 274 40.42 -2.34 -22.85
C GLU A 274 41.67 -1.65 -22.35
N THR A 275 41.67 -1.14 -21.11
CA THR A 275 42.89 -0.57 -20.49
C THR A 275 44.01 -1.61 -20.44
N TYR A 276 43.71 -2.84 -20.03
CA TYR A 276 44.68 -3.92 -20.01
C TYR A 276 45.24 -4.23 -21.40
N LYS A 277 44.40 -4.27 -22.43
CA LYS A 277 44.86 -4.47 -23.82
C LYS A 277 45.80 -3.34 -24.27
N THR A 278 45.50 -2.08 -23.90
CA THR A 278 46.38 -0.95 -24.25
C THR A 278 47.73 -1.00 -23.54
N GLU A 279 47.79 -1.50 -22.31
CA GLU A 279 49.02 -1.60 -21.52
C GLU A 279 49.90 -2.80 -21.90
N PHE A 280 49.29 -3.96 -22.17
CA PHE A 280 49.99 -5.24 -22.36
C PHE A 280 49.93 -5.78 -23.80
N GLY A 281 49.23 -5.11 -24.71
CA GLY A 281 49.10 -5.48 -26.13
C GLY A 281 48.15 -6.65 -26.43
N ASN A 282 47.63 -7.34 -25.40
CA ASN A 282 46.76 -8.51 -25.54
C ASN A 282 45.61 -8.50 -24.52
N TYR A 283 44.52 -9.20 -24.84
CA TYR A 283 43.42 -9.39 -23.89
C TYR A 283 43.80 -10.32 -22.72
N PRO A 284 43.34 -10.01 -21.50
CA PRO A 284 43.64 -10.78 -20.29
C PRO A 284 43.16 -12.23 -20.40
N ASN A 285 43.90 -13.18 -19.83
CA ASN A 285 43.54 -14.61 -19.93
C ASN A 285 42.29 -14.97 -19.12
N GLU A 286 42.08 -14.29 -18.00
CA GLU A 286 40.94 -14.54 -17.10
C GLU A 286 40.33 -13.21 -16.66
N ILE A 287 39.01 -13.17 -16.54
CA ILE A 287 38.31 -11.98 -16.02
C ILE A 287 38.54 -11.79 -14.51
N LYS A 288 38.90 -12.87 -13.80
CA LYS A 288 39.06 -12.88 -12.35
C LYS A 288 40.16 -11.93 -11.90
N THR A 289 41.30 -11.94 -12.59
CA THR A 289 42.45 -11.05 -12.33
C THR A 289 42.10 -9.56 -12.47
N ILE A 290 41.13 -9.24 -13.33
CA ILE A 290 40.62 -7.89 -13.53
C ILE A 290 39.61 -7.53 -12.44
N SER A 291 38.70 -8.46 -12.14
CA SER A 291 37.60 -8.24 -11.20
C SER A 291 38.07 -8.07 -9.76
N GLU A 292 39.18 -8.71 -9.36
CA GLU A 292 39.76 -8.59 -8.02
C GLU A 292 40.30 -7.18 -7.75
N ASN A 293 40.74 -6.48 -8.80
CA ASN A 293 41.18 -5.09 -8.73
C ASN A 293 40.01 -4.08 -8.71
N LEU A 294 38.77 -4.54 -8.91
CA LEU A 294 37.58 -3.72 -8.87
C LEU A 294 36.89 -3.86 -7.51
N ASN A 295 36.64 -2.72 -6.86
CA ASN A 295 36.03 -2.65 -5.53
C ASN A 295 34.51 -2.88 -5.60
N PHE A 296 34.10 -4.11 -5.94
CA PHE A 296 32.71 -4.53 -6.05
C PHE A 296 32.09 -4.86 -4.69
N ASN A 297 30.81 -4.50 -4.51
CA ASN A 297 30.04 -4.94 -3.34
C ASN A 297 29.70 -6.45 -3.42
N PRO A 298 29.19 -7.09 -2.35
CA PRO A 298 28.93 -8.54 -2.34
C PRO A 298 27.96 -9.02 -3.44
N ILE A 299 26.95 -8.22 -3.78
CA ILE A 299 25.97 -8.53 -4.82
C ILE A 299 26.63 -8.42 -6.20
N GLU A 300 27.39 -7.35 -6.44
CA GLU A 300 28.15 -7.15 -7.67
C GLU A 300 29.16 -8.29 -7.87
N LYS A 301 29.86 -8.72 -6.81
CA LYS A 301 30.77 -9.88 -6.86
C LYS A 301 30.05 -11.17 -7.25
N TYR A 302 28.86 -11.42 -6.70
CA TYR A 302 28.04 -12.56 -7.09
C TYR A 302 27.67 -12.52 -8.58
N ILE A 303 27.26 -11.35 -9.09
CA ILE A 303 26.94 -11.17 -10.51
C ILE A 303 28.17 -11.41 -11.39
N VAL A 304 29.31 -10.81 -11.04
CA VAL A 304 30.58 -10.98 -11.78
C VAL A 304 30.98 -12.45 -11.85
N SER A 305 30.78 -13.22 -10.77
CA SER A 305 31.08 -14.65 -10.76
C SER A 305 30.23 -15.49 -11.73
N LYS A 306 29.13 -14.93 -12.24
CA LYS A 306 28.24 -15.56 -13.23
C LYS A 306 28.53 -15.11 -14.67
N ILE A 307 29.40 -14.12 -14.86
CA ILE A 307 29.80 -13.65 -16.19
C ILE A 307 30.79 -14.66 -16.79
N VAL A 308 30.46 -15.16 -17.97
CA VAL A 308 31.33 -16.01 -18.77
C VAL A 308 32.16 -15.10 -19.68
N TYR A 309 33.48 -15.21 -19.57
CA TYR A 309 34.43 -14.48 -20.40
C TYR A 309 35.00 -15.42 -21.47
N LYS A 310 34.89 -15.02 -22.73
CA LYS A 310 35.52 -15.70 -23.86
C LYS A 310 36.43 -14.71 -24.58
N LYS A 311 37.58 -15.18 -25.05
CA LYS A 311 38.50 -14.35 -25.83
C LYS A 311 39.03 -15.06 -27.07
N THR A 312 39.32 -14.25 -28.07
CA THR A 312 40.12 -14.59 -29.25
C THR A 312 41.30 -13.61 -29.33
N GLU A 313 42.16 -13.77 -30.34
CA GLU A 313 43.26 -12.81 -30.57
C GLU A 313 42.78 -11.40 -30.92
N LYS A 314 41.58 -11.29 -31.51
CA LYS A 314 41.06 -10.02 -32.03
C LYS A 314 39.95 -9.41 -31.18
N GLU A 315 39.18 -10.25 -30.48
CA GLU A 315 37.94 -9.86 -29.81
C GLU A 315 37.75 -10.60 -28.48
N TYR A 316 36.90 -10.05 -27.61
CA TYR A 316 36.42 -10.72 -26.39
C TYR A 316 34.91 -10.59 -26.30
N ILE A 317 34.28 -11.56 -25.61
CA ILE A 317 32.85 -11.61 -25.39
C ILE A 317 32.60 -11.79 -23.89
N LEU A 318 31.68 -10.98 -23.37
CA LEU A 318 31.12 -11.14 -22.03
C LEU A 318 29.70 -11.67 -22.18
N GLU A 319 29.43 -12.82 -21.58
CA GLU A 319 28.13 -13.47 -21.58
C GLU A 319 27.58 -13.55 -20.15
N LEU A 320 26.30 -13.23 -19.96
CA LEU A 320 25.63 -13.35 -18.67
C LEU A 320 24.25 -13.97 -18.86
N LYS A 321 23.93 -14.97 -18.04
CA LYS A 321 22.57 -15.50 -17.93
C LYS A 321 21.76 -14.62 -16.99
N PHE A 322 20.76 -13.93 -17.53
CA PHE A 322 19.89 -13.02 -16.80
C PHE A 322 18.84 -13.75 -15.96
N LEU A 323 18.14 -13.00 -15.11
CA LEU A 323 17.07 -13.51 -14.24
C LEU A 323 15.91 -14.18 -15.02
N ASN A 324 15.68 -13.79 -16.26
CA ASN A 324 14.71 -14.42 -17.16
C ASN A 324 15.24 -15.70 -17.83
N HIS A 325 16.44 -16.15 -17.44
CA HIS A 325 17.15 -17.30 -17.98
C HIS A 325 17.66 -17.12 -19.42
N ASN A 326 17.49 -15.94 -20.02
CA ASN A 326 18.09 -15.63 -21.31
C ASN A 326 19.57 -15.37 -21.13
N LEU A 327 20.36 -15.89 -22.07
CA LEU A 327 21.78 -15.61 -22.16
C LEU A 327 21.93 -14.35 -23.02
N LYS A 328 22.67 -13.39 -22.50
CA LYS A 328 22.90 -12.09 -23.15
C LYS A 328 24.38 -11.82 -23.29
N GLU A 329 24.73 -11.13 -24.37
CA GLU A 329 26.09 -10.66 -24.62
C GLU A 329 26.19 -9.17 -24.29
N PHE A 330 27.31 -8.75 -23.71
CA PHE A 330 27.51 -7.33 -23.42
C PHE A 330 27.94 -6.60 -24.69
N ASP A 331 27.10 -5.69 -25.15
CA ASP A 331 27.36 -4.81 -26.27
C ASP A 331 28.19 -3.61 -25.78
N THR A 332 29.44 -3.55 -26.23
CA THR A 332 30.38 -2.50 -25.84
C THR A 332 30.06 -1.14 -26.46
N GLU A 333 29.36 -1.10 -27.58
CA GLU A 333 28.97 0.14 -28.25
C GLU A 333 27.75 0.77 -27.56
N LEU A 334 26.76 -0.07 -27.25
CA LEU A 334 25.51 0.35 -26.60
C LEU A 334 25.61 0.41 -25.07
N ASN A 335 26.68 -0.14 -24.48
CA ASN A 335 26.90 -0.24 -23.03
C ASN A 335 25.77 -0.99 -22.30
N GLU A 336 25.19 -2.00 -22.94
CA GLU A 336 24.08 -2.79 -22.41
C GLU A 336 24.19 -4.27 -22.77
N TRP A 337 23.47 -5.12 -22.02
CA TRP A 337 23.38 -6.55 -22.32
C TRP A 337 22.25 -6.83 -23.32
N ASN A 338 22.60 -7.38 -24.49
CA ASN A 338 21.68 -7.74 -25.57
C ASN A 338 21.34 -9.23 -25.57
#